data_AF-A0A9W4CEQ3-F1
#
_entry.id   AF-A0A9W4CEQ3-F1
#
_cell.length_a   1.000
_cell.length_b   1.000
_cell.length_c   1.000
_cell.angle_alpha   90.00
_cell.angle_beta   90.00
_cell.angle_gamma   90.00
#
_symmetry.space_group_name_H-M   'P 1'
#
loop_
_entity.id
_entity.type
_entity.pdbx_description
1 polymer ?
#
loop_
_entity_poly.entity_id
_entity_poly.type
_entity_poly.pdbx_seq_one_letter_code
_entity_poly.pdbx_strand_id
1 'polypeptide(L)'
;MNYSLNLRSLFRPTVSIVTVTLLSGLSLVGCNSNQPTVKTVPATPQIQNSVTPSNNTSSATLKNLQAAYNGESNAHARYLAFSQKATDEGYLQVAALFQAAADAEAIHAANHGAVIRKLGVTPEAKIETPTVKSTAENLQEAIKGESYERHTMYPQFIEQARAEGNQDAVVTFTYAIDAEKQHANLYTQAKDNLGQWQEAKMTFYVCPQCGYTTNTLGFTNCPDCNTAENLFLSVA
;
A
#
# COMPACT_ATOMS: atom_id res chain seq x y z
N MET A 1 25.75 21.99 -37.01
CA MET A 1 25.74 20.61 -37.52
C MET A 1 24.37 20.03 -37.23
N ASN A 2 23.53 19.93 -38.26
CA ASN A 2 22.15 19.42 -38.18
C ASN A 2 22.17 17.90 -38.30
N TYR A 3 21.61 17.19 -37.34
CA TYR A 3 21.25 15.78 -37.53
C TYR A 3 19.72 15.66 -37.49
N SER A 4 19.17 15.37 -38.67
CA SER A 4 17.76 15.08 -38.89
C SER A 4 17.42 13.65 -38.47
N LEU A 5 16.21 13.52 -37.93
CA LEU A 5 15.53 12.31 -37.51
C LEU A 5 15.39 11.27 -38.63
N ASN A 6 15.38 9.98 -38.26
CA ASN A 6 14.78 8.93 -39.09
C ASN A 6 13.98 7.96 -38.21
N LEU A 7 12.68 8.24 -38.09
CA LEU A 7 11.66 7.31 -37.62
C LEU A 7 11.21 6.45 -38.81
N ARG A 8 11.36 5.13 -38.75
CA ARG A 8 10.51 4.21 -39.51
C ARG A 8 10.12 2.98 -38.68
N SER A 9 8.87 3.04 -38.27
CA SER A 9 7.99 1.96 -37.81
C SER A 9 8.00 0.76 -38.76
N LEU A 10 8.20 -0.43 -38.18
CA LEU A 10 7.85 -1.72 -38.80
C LEU A 10 7.24 -2.63 -37.73
N PHE A 11 5.95 -2.42 -37.44
CA PHE A 11 5.12 -3.44 -36.79
C PHE A 11 3.90 -3.69 -37.67
N ARG A 12 3.86 -4.87 -38.29
CA ARG A 12 2.69 -5.41 -39.00
C ARG A 12 1.99 -6.40 -38.05
N PRO A 13 0.71 -6.20 -37.70
CA PRO A 13 -0.04 -7.23 -37.00
C PRO A 13 -0.64 -8.22 -38.01
N THR A 14 -0.35 -9.51 -37.84
CA THR A 14 -1.04 -10.61 -38.52
C THR A 14 -2.34 -10.92 -37.80
N VAL A 15 -3.47 -10.64 -38.46
CA VAL A 15 -4.80 -11.02 -37.99
C VAL A 15 -5.08 -12.45 -38.47
N SER A 16 -5.18 -13.40 -37.53
CA SER A 16 -5.70 -14.74 -37.82
C SER A 16 -7.21 -14.76 -37.56
N ILE A 17 -7.98 -14.89 -38.65
CA ILE A 17 -9.43 -15.06 -38.61
C ILE A 17 -9.71 -16.55 -38.33
N VAL A 18 -10.22 -16.87 -37.15
CA VAL A 18 -10.72 -18.22 -36.82
C VAL A 18 -12.22 -18.22 -37.07
N THR A 19 -12.65 -18.93 -38.11
CA THR A 19 -14.06 -19.19 -38.42
C THR A 19 -14.60 -20.30 -37.50
N VAL A 20 -15.53 -19.94 -36.62
CA VAL A 20 -16.28 -20.89 -35.78
C VAL A 20 -17.52 -21.34 -36.54
N THR A 21 -17.50 -22.58 -37.03
CA THR A 21 -18.69 -23.25 -37.58
C THR A 21 -19.59 -23.73 -36.45
N LEU A 22 -20.79 -23.15 -36.36
CA LEU A 22 -21.91 -23.66 -35.55
C LEU A 22 -22.42 -24.98 -36.15
N LEU A 23 -22.20 -26.10 -35.45
CA LEU A 23 -22.98 -27.32 -35.67
C LEU A 23 -24.09 -27.39 -34.62
N SER A 24 -25.31 -27.22 -35.10
CA SER A 24 -26.56 -27.51 -34.41
C SER A 24 -26.72 -29.03 -34.23
N GLY A 25 -26.66 -29.49 -32.99
CA GLY A 25 -26.99 -30.86 -32.59
C GLY A 25 -28.14 -30.85 -31.60
N LEU A 26 -29.36 -30.94 -32.12
CA LEU A 26 -30.58 -31.18 -31.35
C LEU A 26 -30.59 -32.66 -30.90
N SER A 27 -30.69 -32.93 -29.61
CA SER A 27 -31.07 -34.24 -29.10
C SER A 27 -32.02 -34.06 -27.93
N LEU A 28 -33.27 -34.42 -28.20
CA LEU A 28 -34.37 -34.56 -27.25
C LEU A 28 -34.14 -35.84 -26.45
N VAL A 29 -34.03 -35.74 -25.12
CA VAL A 29 -34.22 -36.89 -24.22
C VAL A 29 -35.10 -36.48 -23.05
N GLY A 30 -36.35 -36.95 -23.14
CA GLY A 30 -37.26 -37.39 -22.09
C GLY A 30 -37.15 -36.80 -20.68
N CYS A 31 -38.14 -35.99 -20.31
CA CYS A 31 -38.58 -35.82 -18.94
C CYS A 31 -39.14 -37.15 -18.40
N ASN A 32 -38.63 -37.63 -17.27
CA ASN A 32 -39.25 -38.68 -16.48
C ASN A 32 -39.81 -38.06 -15.19
N SER A 33 -41.13 -38.13 -15.06
CA SER A 33 -41.91 -37.59 -13.95
C SER A 33 -41.94 -38.62 -12.82
N ASN A 34 -41.30 -38.31 -11.70
CA ASN A 34 -41.65 -38.91 -10.41
C ASN A 34 -41.48 -37.84 -9.33
N GLN A 35 -42.60 -37.22 -8.99
CA GLN A 35 -42.72 -36.20 -7.95
C GLN A 35 -43.15 -36.88 -6.64
N PRO A 36 -42.34 -36.82 -5.57
CA PRO A 36 -42.81 -37.15 -4.24
C PRO A 36 -43.66 -35.99 -3.68
N THR A 37 -44.85 -36.30 -3.20
CA THR A 37 -45.75 -35.35 -2.53
C THR A 37 -45.16 -34.85 -1.22
N VAL A 38 -44.65 -33.62 -1.20
CA VAL A 38 -44.27 -32.91 0.03
C VAL A 38 -45.50 -32.28 0.66
N LYS A 39 -45.81 -32.69 1.89
CA LYS A 39 -46.86 -32.09 2.73
C LYS A 39 -46.45 -30.68 3.13
N THR A 40 -47.29 -29.71 2.86
CA THR A 40 -47.14 -28.30 3.24
C THR A 40 -47.24 -28.14 4.76
N VAL A 41 -46.16 -27.63 5.37
CA VAL A 41 -46.13 -27.11 6.75
C VAL A 41 -46.26 -25.59 6.69
N PRO A 42 -47.03 -24.92 7.58
CA PRO A 42 -47.22 -23.47 7.55
C PRO A 42 -45.91 -22.72 7.82
N ALA A 43 -45.70 -21.64 7.06
CA ALA A 43 -44.51 -20.80 7.14
C ALA A 43 -44.44 -20.01 8.47
N THR A 44 -43.37 -20.23 9.22
CA THR A 44 -42.88 -19.34 10.28
C THR A 44 -42.34 -18.05 9.64
N PRO A 45 -42.55 -16.85 10.24
CA PRO A 45 -42.08 -15.60 9.65
C PRO A 45 -40.55 -15.60 9.56
N GLN A 46 -40.03 -15.54 8.33
CA GLN A 46 -38.61 -15.31 8.07
C GLN A 46 -38.32 -13.84 8.38
N ILE A 47 -37.61 -13.57 9.47
CA ILE A 47 -36.97 -12.27 9.69
C ILE A 47 -35.91 -12.13 8.60
N GLN A 48 -36.20 -11.27 7.62
CA GLN A 48 -35.25 -10.84 6.61
C GLN A 48 -34.15 -10.03 7.30
N ASN A 49 -33.07 -10.68 7.72
CA ASN A 49 -31.81 -9.99 7.96
C ASN A 49 -31.23 -9.61 6.59
N SER A 50 -31.72 -8.50 6.05
CA SER A 50 -31.12 -7.79 4.94
C SER A 50 -29.76 -7.25 5.38
N VAL A 51 -28.70 -8.04 5.17
CA VAL A 51 -27.33 -7.51 5.15
C VAL A 51 -27.18 -6.79 3.81
N THR A 52 -27.60 -5.53 3.78
CA THR A 52 -27.27 -4.63 2.68
C THR A 52 -25.80 -4.24 2.85
N PRO A 53 -24.93 -4.38 1.84
CA PRO A 53 -23.63 -3.73 1.87
C PRO A 53 -23.90 -2.23 1.87
N SER A 54 -23.69 -1.59 3.02
CA SER A 54 -23.80 -0.14 3.10
C SER A 54 -22.63 0.44 2.31
N ASN A 55 -22.88 0.85 1.06
CA ASN A 55 -22.04 1.78 0.31
C ASN A 55 -22.06 3.12 1.04
N ASN A 56 -21.40 3.18 2.20
CA ASN A 56 -21.38 4.37 3.01
C ASN A 56 -20.12 5.17 2.66
N THR A 57 -20.21 5.94 1.58
CA THR A 57 -19.21 6.96 1.20
C THR A 57 -19.02 8.06 2.26
N SER A 58 -19.70 7.97 3.40
CA SER A 58 -19.60 8.90 4.54
C SER A 58 -19.03 8.29 5.83
N SER A 59 -18.55 7.04 5.82
CA SER A 59 -18.01 6.39 7.03
C SER A 59 -16.76 7.09 7.57
N ALA A 60 -16.53 7.05 8.88
CA ALA A 60 -15.35 7.65 9.47
C ALA A 60 -14.08 6.88 9.06
N THR A 61 -14.17 5.56 8.89
CA THR A 61 -13.05 4.77 8.35
C THR A 61 -12.65 5.20 6.95
N LEU A 62 -13.60 5.49 6.06
CA LEU A 62 -13.27 5.98 4.72
C LEU A 62 -12.55 7.33 4.77
N LYS A 63 -12.98 8.24 5.66
CA LYS A 63 -12.30 9.52 5.87
C LYS A 63 -10.89 9.33 6.41
N ASN A 64 -10.71 8.40 7.35
CA ASN A 64 -9.41 8.05 7.91
C ASN A 64 -8.49 7.41 6.85
N LEU A 65 -9.02 6.53 5.99
CA LEU A 65 -8.27 5.97 4.87
C LEU A 65 -7.80 7.06 3.91
N GLN A 66 -8.67 8.02 3.55
CA GLN A 66 -8.29 9.14 2.68
C GLN A 66 -7.24 10.04 3.36
N ALA A 67 -7.38 10.31 4.66
CA ALA A 67 -6.41 11.06 5.42
C ALA A 67 -5.04 10.35 5.46
N ALA A 68 -5.02 9.04 5.71
CA ALA A 68 -3.81 8.23 5.67
C ALA A 68 -3.20 8.21 4.27
N TYR A 69 -3.97 7.91 3.22
CA TYR A 69 -3.51 7.96 1.84
C TYR A 69 -2.84 9.28 1.48
N ASN A 70 -3.47 10.40 1.86
CA ASN A 70 -2.90 11.73 1.65
C ASN A 70 -1.63 11.96 2.47
N GLY A 71 -1.62 11.56 3.74
CA GLY A 71 -0.46 11.66 4.64
C GLY A 71 0.74 10.89 4.11
N GLU A 72 0.55 9.61 3.78
CA GLU A 72 1.57 8.71 3.23
C GLU A 72 2.12 9.22 1.90
N SER A 73 1.24 9.71 1.02
CA SER A 73 1.68 10.28 -0.25
C SER A 73 2.55 11.53 -0.06
N ASN A 74 2.28 12.32 0.98
CA ASN A 74 3.10 13.48 1.34
C ASN A 74 4.39 13.07 2.09
N ALA A 75 4.36 12.03 2.91
CA ALA A 75 5.55 11.46 3.55
C ALA A 75 6.52 10.92 2.50
N HIS A 76 6.04 10.13 1.53
CA HIS A 76 6.79 9.70 0.35
C HIS A 76 7.51 10.87 -0.35
N ALA A 77 6.76 11.90 -0.74
CA ALA A 77 7.31 13.06 -1.43
C ALA A 77 8.37 13.82 -0.58
N ARG A 78 8.12 13.97 0.73
CA ARG A 78 9.07 14.58 1.66
C ARG A 78 10.35 13.76 1.79
N TYR A 79 10.24 12.44 1.95
CA TYR A 79 11.40 11.58 2.14
C TYR A 79 12.27 11.46 0.88
N LEU A 80 11.69 11.51 -0.32
CA LEU A 80 12.49 11.69 -1.54
C LEU A 80 13.29 12.99 -1.53
N ALA A 81 12.67 14.11 -1.12
CA ALA A 81 13.35 15.39 -1.03
C ALA A 81 14.44 15.41 0.06
N PHE A 82 14.18 14.76 1.19
CA PHE A 82 15.16 14.61 2.28
C PHE A 82 16.32 13.69 1.88
N SER A 83 16.07 12.64 1.11
CA SER A 83 17.09 11.76 0.54
C SER A 83 18.06 12.53 -0.37
N GLN A 84 17.52 13.37 -1.27
CA GLN A 84 18.35 14.23 -2.12
C GLN A 84 19.20 15.19 -1.27
N LYS A 85 18.60 15.81 -0.25
CA LYS A 85 19.32 16.73 0.63
C LYS A 85 20.44 16.03 1.41
N ALA A 86 20.19 14.84 1.93
CA ALA A 86 21.21 14.03 2.60
C ALA A 86 22.34 13.64 1.65
N THR A 87 22.03 13.35 0.39
CA THR A 87 23.03 13.11 -0.66
C THR A 87 23.90 14.35 -0.88
N ASP A 88 23.29 15.52 -1.03
CA ASP A 88 23.99 16.79 -1.26
C ASP A 88 24.92 17.18 -0.10
N GLU A 89 24.56 16.79 1.13
CA GLU A 89 25.34 17.03 2.34
C GLU A 89 26.37 15.91 2.66
N GLY A 90 26.42 14.86 1.85
CA GLY A 90 27.37 13.74 2.00
C GLY A 90 26.96 12.67 3.01
N TYR A 91 25.73 12.70 3.53
CA TYR A 91 25.19 11.67 4.43
C TYR A 91 24.56 10.52 3.64
N LEU A 92 25.38 9.77 2.90
CA LEU A 92 24.90 8.79 1.91
C LEU A 92 24.07 7.65 2.53
N GLN A 93 24.37 7.25 3.77
CA GLN A 93 23.56 6.23 4.47
C GLN A 93 22.20 6.81 4.90
N VAL A 94 22.14 8.09 5.29
CA VAL A 94 20.89 8.76 5.60
C VAL A 94 20.04 8.94 4.35
N ALA A 95 20.68 9.24 3.21
CA ALA A 95 20.00 9.29 1.92
C ALA A 95 19.36 7.94 1.57
N ALA A 96 20.09 6.84 1.73
CA ALA A 96 19.57 5.49 1.51
C ALA A 96 18.38 5.17 2.44
N LEU A 97 18.47 5.56 3.72
CA LEU A 97 17.38 5.40 4.68
C LEU A 97 16.12 6.19 4.26
N PHE A 98 16.26 7.47 3.92
CA PHE A 98 15.13 8.27 3.45
C PHE A 98 14.52 7.71 2.16
N GLN A 99 15.35 7.18 1.25
CA GLN A 99 14.84 6.51 0.06
C GLN A 99 14.04 5.25 0.42
N ALA A 100 14.55 4.41 1.33
CA ALA A 100 13.87 3.20 1.76
C ALA A 100 12.53 3.49 2.44
N ALA A 101 12.50 4.49 3.33
CA ALA A 101 11.26 4.93 3.94
C ALA A 101 10.29 5.53 2.89
N ALA A 102 10.78 6.31 1.92
CA ALA A 102 9.92 6.79 0.84
C ALA A 102 9.28 5.63 0.07
N ASP A 103 10.02 4.56 -0.21
CA ASP A 103 9.48 3.37 -0.87
C ASP A 103 8.45 2.64 0.02
N ALA A 104 8.66 2.61 1.34
CA ALA A 104 7.69 2.11 2.31
C ALA A 104 6.39 2.93 2.34
N GLU A 105 6.47 4.27 2.37
CA GLU A 105 5.27 5.12 2.38
C GLU A 105 4.46 5.01 1.09
N ALA A 106 5.14 4.76 -0.04
CA ALA A 106 4.45 4.45 -1.29
C ALA A 106 3.66 3.12 -1.19
N ILE A 107 4.19 2.12 -0.47
CA ILE A 107 3.49 0.86 -0.20
C ILE A 107 2.29 1.10 0.74
N HIS A 108 2.45 1.91 1.79
CA HIS A 108 1.35 2.28 2.69
C HIS A 108 0.23 3.00 1.94
N ALA A 109 0.57 4.03 1.15
CA ALA A 109 -0.39 4.74 0.30
C ALA A 109 -1.07 3.77 -0.68
N ALA A 110 -0.33 2.85 -1.32
CA ALA A 110 -0.92 1.87 -2.22
C ALA A 110 -1.93 0.95 -1.51
N ASN A 111 -1.60 0.48 -0.31
CA ASN A 111 -2.46 -0.37 0.50
C ASN A 111 -3.75 0.35 0.92
N HIS A 112 -3.64 1.57 1.48
CA HIS A 112 -4.81 2.39 1.82
C HIS A 112 -5.67 2.69 0.59
N GLY A 113 -5.02 3.05 -0.52
CA GLY A 113 -5.66 3.33 -1.81
C GLY A 113 -6.41 2.12 -2.36
N ALA A 114 -5.92 0.91 -2.16
CA ALA A 114 -6.62 -0.31 -2.56
C ALA A 114 -7.94 -0.50 -1.79
N VAL A 115 -7.94 -0.24 -0.48
CA VAL A 115 -9.16 -0.31 0.35
C VAL A 115 -10.15 0.79 -0.04
N ILE A 116 -9.68 2.02 -0.28
CA ILE A 116 -10.54 3.14 -0.73
C ILE A 116 -11.25 2.78 -2.05
N ARG A 117 -10.51 2.23 -3.02
CA ARG A 117 -11.08 1.77 -4.30
C ARG A 117 -12.09 0.63 -4.11
N LYS A 118 -11.82 -0.31 -3.20
CA LYS A 118 -12.74 -1.39 -2.85
C LYS A 118 -14.06 -0.87 -2.26
N LEU A 119 -14.02 0.27 -1.58
CA LEU A 119 -15.20 0.99 -1.07
C LEU A 119 -15.91 1.85 -2.14
N GLY A 120 -15.46 1.80 -3.39
CA GLY A 120 -16.09 2.51 -4.51
C GLY A 120 -15.73 3.99 -4.61
N VAL A 121 -14.64 4.43 -3.97
CA VAL A 121 -14.18 5.83 -3.96
C VAL A 121 -12.80 5.95 -4.59
N THR A 122 -12.49 7.11 -5.16
CA THR A 122 -11.15 7.42 -5.70
C THR A 122 -10.25 7.90 -4.55
N PRO A 123 -9.06 7.32 -4.35
CA PRO A 123 -8.10 7.86 -3.38
C PRO A 123 -7.53 9.18 -3.90
N GLU A 124 -7.52 10.19 -3.04
CA GLU A 124 -7.12 11.55 -3.38
C GLU A 124 -5.99 12.02 -2.47
N ALA A 125 -4.92 12.55 -3.07
CA ALA A 125 -3.83 13.19 -2.34
C ALA A 125 -3.59 14.58 -2.91
N LYS A 126 -3.41 15.56 -2.02
CA LYS A 126 -2.90 16.87 -2.34
C LYS A 126 -1.43 16.89 -1.92
N ILE A 127 -0.53 16.68 -2.88
CA ILE A 127 0.90 16.69 -2.63
C ILE A 127 1.36 18.12 -2.39
N GLU A 128 1.92 18.36 -1.21
CA GLU A 128 2.50 19.64 -0.81
C GLU A 128 3.99 19.68 -1.19
N THR A 129 4.51 20.88 -1.43
CA THR A 129 5.95 21.06 -1.64
C THR A 129 6.68 20.80 -0.32
N PRO A 130 7.61 19.83 -0.25
CA PRO A 130 8.37 19.55 0.97
C PRO A 130 9.15 20.77 1.46
N THR A 131 9.11 21.03 2.77
CA THR A 131 10.03 21.98 3.40
C THR A 131 11.33 21.25 3.72
N VAL A 132 12.40 21.55 2.99
CA VAL A 132 13.69 20.86 3.13
C VAL A 132 14.68 21.74 3.90
N LYS A 133 15.27 21.20 4.98
CA LYS A 133 16.28 21.86 5.84
C LYS A 133 17.59 21.06 5.84
N SER A 134 18.45 21.20 6.87
CA SER A 134 19.62 20.33 7.01
C SER A 134 19.21 18.87 7.25
N THR A 135 20.08 17.91 6.94
CA THR A 135 19.81 16.47 7.14
C THR A 135 19.45 16.16 8.59
N ALA A 136 20.13 16.78 9.56
CA ALA A 136 19.83 16.63 10.98
C ALA A 136 18.42 17.12 11.36
N GLU A 137 18.00 18.26 10.80
CA GLU A 137 16.65 18.80 11.01
C GLU A 137 15.59 17.95 10.32
N ASN A 138 15.86 17.45 9.12
CA ASN A 138 14.97 16.58 8.37
C ASN A 138 14.76 15.24 9.09
N LEU A 139 15.81 14.65 9.66
CA LEU A 139 15.70 13.45 10.52
C LEU A 139 14.82 13.72 11.75
N GLN A 140 14.99 14.88 12.39
CA GLN A 140 14.16 15.26 13.53
C GLN A 140 12.70 15.47 13.14
N GLU A 141 12.42 16.00 11.94
CA GLU A 141 11.08 16.15 11.40
C GLU A 141 10.44 14.79 11.09
N ALA A 142 11.18 13.89 10.43
CA ALA A 142 10.73 12.52 10.15
C ALA A 142 10.37 11.77 11.44
N ILE A 143 11.25 11.78 12.46
CA ILE A 143 10.96 11.16 13.77
C ILE A 143 9.65 11.69 14.37
N LYS A 144 9.36 12.99 14.25
CA LYS A 144 8.12 13.58 14.74
C LYS A 144 6.90 13.10 13.96
N GLY A 145 7.01 13.02 12.63
CA GLY A 145 5.98 12.45 11.76
C GLY A 145 5.65 11.02 12.14
N GLU A 146 6.64 10.14 12.06
CA GLU A 146 6.51 8.71 12.42
C GLU A 146 5.94 8.50 13.83
N SER A 147 6.38 9.32 14.78
CA SER A 147 5.89 9.24 16.17
C SER A 147 4.45 9.71 16.31
N TYR A 148 4.02 10.73 15.57
CA TYR A 148 2.63 11.17 15.56
C TYR A 148 1.74 10.07 14.97
N GLU A 149 2.17 9.51 13.84
CA GLU A 149 1.42 8.47 13.14
C GLU A 149 1.25 7.23 14.01
N ARG A 150 2.34 6.75 14.60
CA ARG A 150 2.31 5.57 15.47
C ARG A 150 1.58 5.77 16.79
N HIS A 151 1.76 6.90 17.48
CA HIS A 151 1.20 7.08 18.83
C HIS A 151 -0.21 7.68 18.82
N THR A 152 -0.60 8.37 17.75
CA THR A 152 -1.86 9.11 17.70
C THR A 152 -2.74 8.66 16.55
N MET A 153 -2.28 8.84 15.31
CA MET A 153 -3.13 8.71 14.12
C MET A 153 -3.60 7.27 13.91
N TYR A 154 -2.66 6.33 13.73
CA TYR A 154 -3.00 4.95 13.41
C TYR A 154 -3.74 4.21 14.53
N PRO A 155 -3.42 4.36 15.82
CA PRO A 155 -4.22 3.77 16.89
C PRO A 155 -5.70 4.17 16.82
N GLN A 156 -5.98 5.46 16.61
CA GLN A 156 -7.34 5.97 16.48
C GLN A 156 -8.02 5.45 15.22
N PHE A 157 -7.30 5.40 14.10
CA PHE A 157 -7.84 4.89 12.83
C PHE A 157 -8.17 3.40 12.91
N ILE A 158 -7.33 2.60 13.56
CA ILE A 158 -7.55 1.17 13.81
C ILE A 158 -8.77 0.97 14.70
N GLU A 159 -8.90 1.74 15.79
CA GLU A 159 -10.06 1.64 16.69
C GLU A 159 -11.36 1.93 15.94
N GLN A 160 -11.40 3.01 15.15
CA GLN A 160 -12.58 3.36 14.36
C GLN A 160 -12.89 2.28 13.31
N ALA A 161 -11.89 1.76 12.61
CA ALA A 161 -12.07 0.70 11.61
C ALA A 161 -12.63 -0.59 12.23
N ARG A 162 -12.18 -0.94 13.45
CA ARG A 162 -12.74 -2.08 14.21
C ARG A 162 -14.18 -1.82 14.61
N ALA A 163 -14.48 -0.62 15.11
CA ALA A 163 -15.84 -0.25 15.50
C ALA A 163 -16.84 -0.29 14.32
N GLU A 164 -16.39 0.04 13.11
CA GLU A 164 -17.19 -0.04 11.88
C GLU A 164 -17.12 -1.42 11.19
N GLY A 165 -16.37 -2.38 11.74
CA GLY A 165 -16.22 -3.72 11.17
C GLY A 165 -15.47 -3.78 9.83
N ASN A 166 -14.68 -2.74 9.50
CA ASN A 166 -13.91 -2.70 8.26
C ASN A 166 -12.53 -3.36 8.45
N GLN A 167 -12.50 -4.68 8.26
CA GLN A 167 -11.30 -5.47 8.49
C GLN A 167 -10.14 -5.12 7.53
N ASP A 168 -10.43 -4.78 6.28
CA ASP A 168 -9.38 -4.40 5.32
C ASP A 168 -8.66 -3.12 5.76
N ALA A 169 -9.42 -2.13 6.27
CA ALA A 169 -8.86 -0.91 6.83
C ALA A 169 -8.00 -1.20 8.07
N VAL A 170 -8.46 -2.08 8.97
CA VAL A 170 -7.67 -2.51 10.13
C VAL A 170 -6.34 -3.10 9.69
N VAL A 171 -6.31 -3.96 8.68
CA VAL A 171 -5.08 -4.58 8.17
C VAL A 171 -4.10 -3.54 7.65
N THR A 172 -4.54 -2.66 6.74
CA THR A 172 -3.64 -1.66 6.14
C THR A 172 -3.11 -0.65 7.17
N PHE A 173 -3.95 -0.22 8.13
CA PHE A 173 -3.48 0.63 9.23
C PHE A 173 -2.51 -0.10 10.17
N THR A 174 -2.70 -1.41 10.37
CA THR A 174 -1.78 -2.22 11.20
C THR A 174 -0.43 -2.41 10.52
N TYR A 175 -0.40 -2.60 9.20
CA TYR A 175 0.86 -2.66 8.46
C TYR A 175 1.67 -1.36 8.60
N ALA A 176 1.03 -0.21 8.39
CA ALA A 176 1.69 1.09 8.50
C ALA A 176 2.21 1.36 9.93
N ILE A 177 1.37 1.23 10.97
CA ILE A 177 1.80 1.48 12.36
C ILE A 177 2.98 0.61 12.81
N ASP A 178 3.10 -0.62 12.29
CA ASP A 178 4.21 -1.51 12.60
C ASP A 178 5.49 -1.12 11.85
N ALA A 179 5.39 -0.70 10.60
CA ALA A 179 6.51 -0.12 9.84
C ALA A 179 7.02 1.20 10.44
N GLU A 180 6.12 2.09 10.86
CA GLU A 180 6.45 3.41 11.45
C GLU A 180 7.25 3.28 12.76
N LYS A 181 7.13 2.13 13.46
CA LYS A 181 8.02 1.78 14.60
C LYS A 181 9.47 1.71 14.14
N GLN A 182 9.71 1.00 13.04
CA GLN A 182 11.05 0.80 12.50
C GLN A 182 11.59 2.08 11.88
N HIS A 183 10.76 2.83 11.15
CA HIS A 183 11.17 4.11 10.58
C HIS A 183 11.66 5.08 11.66
N ALA A 184 10.84 5.31 12.71
CA ALA A 184 11.25 6.17 13.82
C ALA A 184 12.54 5.69 14.52
N ASN A 185 12.70 4.38 14.69
CA ASN A 185 13.88 3.79 15.29
C ASN A 185 15.14 4.03 14.42
N LEU A 186 15.07 3.74 13.13
CA LEU A 186 16.17 3.94 12.19
C LEU A 186 16.54 5.42 12.06
N TYR A 187 15.56 6.31 11.96
CA TYR A 187 15.82 7.75 11.96
C TYR A 187 16.46 8.25 13.26
N THR A 188 16.05 7.71 14.41
CA THR A 188 16.65 8.04 15.70
C THR A 188 18.12 7.59 15.73
N GLN A 189 18.41 6.35 15.29
CA GLN A 189 19.77 5.85 15.19
C GLN A 189 20.64 6.70 14.25
N ALA A 190 20.11 7.08 13.08
CA ALA A 190 20.77 7.96 12.13
C ALA A 190 21.05 9.34 12.73
N LYS A 191 20.07 9.92 13.43
CA LYS A 191 20.19 11.24 14.05
C LYS A 191 21.23 11.25 15.18
N ASP A 192 21.23 10.22 16.02
CA ASP A 192 22.13 10.13 17.17
C ASP A 192 23.57 9.81 16.76
N ASN A 193 23.77 9.22 15.58
CA ASN A 193 25.07 8.83 15.06
C ASN A 193 25.42 9.51 13.73
N LEU A 194 24.88 10.69 13.45
CA LEU A 194 24.91 11.33 12.13
C LEU A 194 26.31 11.41 11.49
N GLY A 195 27.35 11.67 12.28
CA GLY A 195 28.73 11.72 11.78
C GLY A 195 29.25 10.38 11.25
N GLN A 196 28.75 9.26 11.76
CA GLN A 196 29.12 7.91 11.30
C GLN A 196 28.36 7.49 10.02
N TRP A 197 27.30 8.22 9.67
CA TRP A 197 26.44 7.92 8.52
C TRP A 197 26.87 8.64 7.22
N GLN A 198 28.10 9.18 7.21
CA GLN A 198 28.75 9.80 6.06
C GLN A 198 29.48 8.79 5.15
N GLU A 199 29.65 7.55 5.60
CA GLU A 199 30.43 6.53 4.89
C GLU A 199 29.72 5.97 3.64
N ALA A 200 30.32 4.93 3.04
CA ALA A 200 29.76 4.19 1.91
C ALA A 200 28.29 3.80 2.16
N LYS A 201 27.52 3.86 1.08
CA LYS A 201 26.06 3.69 1.09
C LYS A 201 25.67 2.36 1.74
N MET A 202 24.87 2.44 2.80
CA MET A 202 24.29 1.28 3.48
C MET A 202 23.09 0.79 2.68
N THR A 203 22.95 -0.53 2.52
CA THR A 203 21.76 -1.12 1.91
C THR A 203 20.67 -1.29 2.95
N PHE A 204 19.48 -0.79 2.62
CA PHE A 204 18.23 -1.08 3.33
C PHE A 204 17.39 -2.06 2.52
N TYR A 205 16.46 -2.72 3.20
CA TYR A 205 15.54 -3.68 2.65
C TYR A 205 14.12 -3.32 3.07
N VAL A 206 13.21 -3.26 2.11
CA VAL A 206 11.81 -2.88 2.31
C VAL A 206 10.91 -4.06 1.96
N CYS A 207 10.03 -4.44 2.88
CA CYS A 207 9.02 -5.45 2.64
C CYS A 207 7.99 -4.92 1.63
N PRO A 208 7.80 -5.56 0.46
CA PRO A 208 6.91 -5.05 -0.59
C PRO A 208 5.42 -5.09 -0.21
N GLN A 209 5.07 -5.81 0.86
CA GLN A 209 3.68 -6.00 1.29
C GLN A 209 3.25 -4.98 2.35
N CYS A 210 4.13 -4.66 3.30
CA CYS A 210 3.76 -3.90 4.49
C CYS A 210 4.68 -2.72 4.81
N GLY A 211 5.72 -2.47 4.01
CA GLY A 211 6.63 -1.34 4.25
C GLY A 211 7.67 -1.56 5.36
N TYR A 212 7.71 -2.73 6.03
CA TYR A 212 8.76 -3.01 7.04
C TYR A 212 10.15 -2.77 6.47
N THR A 213 10.90 -1.87 7.11
CA THR A 213 12.22 -1.43 6.67
C THR A 213 13.30 -1.90 7.65
N THR A 214 14.39 -2.45 7.11
CA THR A 214 15.56 -2.90 7.89
C THR A 214 16.86 -2.71 7.12
N ASN A 215 17.99 -2.53 7.81
CA ASN A 215 19.34 -2.60 7.21
C ASN A 215 20.01 -3.97 7.41
N THR A 216 19.30 -4.92 8.04
CA THR A 216 19.79 -6.27 8.29
C THR A 216 18.72 -7.30 7.95
N LEU A 217 19.14 -8.31 7.19
CA LEU A 217 18.37 -9.53 6.97
C LEU A 217 18.82 -10.61 7.96
N GLY A 218 18.09 -11.73 8.02
CA GLY A 218 18.35 -12.81 8.99
C GLY A 218 17.08 -13.45 9.54
N PHE A 219 15.94 -13.24 8.90
CA PHE A 219 14.65 -13.83 9.27
C PHE A 219 14.11 -14.65 8.10
N THR A 220 13.34 -15.71 8.36
CA THR A 220 12.75 -16.48 7.25
C THR A 220 11.67 -15.66 6.52
N ASN A 221 10.84 -14.95 7.30
CA ASN A 221 9.75 -14.13 6.81
C ASN A 221 9.75 -12.79 7.56
N CYS A 222 9.19 -11.76 6.91
CA CYS A 222 8.93 -10.44 7.48
C CYS A 222 8.24 -10.58 8.84
N PRO A 223 8.76 -9.94 9.89
CA PRO A 223 8.20 -10.06 11.25
C PRO A 223 6.78 -9.49 11.37
N ASP A 224 6.39 -8.57 10.48
CA ASP A 224 5.11 -7.87 10.58
C ASP A 224 3.99 -8.52 9.76
N CYS A 225 4.30 -8.97 8.54
CA CYS A 225 3.28 -9.50 7.60
C CYS A 225 3.57 -10.90 7.06
N ASN A 226 4.65 -11.55 7.52
CA ASN A 226 5.03 -12.91 7.13
C ASN A 226 5.37 -13.11 5.62
N THR A 227 5.65 -12.03 4.89
CA THR A 227 6.20 -12.08 3.51
C THR A 227 7.60 -12.71 3.53
N ALA A 228 7.90 -13.61 2.59
CA ALA A 228 9.21 -14.26 2.52
C ALA A 228 10.38 -13.26 2.34
N GLU A 229 11.50 -13.49 3.03
CA GLU A 229 12.66 -12.58 3.03
C GLU A 229 13.18 -12.30 1.60
N ASN A 230 13.19 -13.31 0.73
CA ASN A 230 13.70 -13.20 -0.64
C ASN A 230 12.89 -12.28 -1.56
N LEU A 231 11.75 -11.76 -1.10
CA LEU A 231 10.92 -10.80 -1.84
C LEU A 231 11.21 -9.35 -1.46
N PHE A 232 12.05 -9.10 -0.47
CA PHE A 232 12.39 -7.75 -0.03
C PHE A 232 13.08 -6.95 -1.13
N LEU A 233 12.70 -5.68 -1.22
CA LEU A 233 13.29 -4.74 -2.16
C LEU A 233 14.56 -4.16 -1.55
N SER A 234 15.68 -4.28 -2.24
CA SER A 234 16.94 -3.67 -1.81
C SER A 234 17.02 -2.21 -2.24
N VAL A 235 17.28 -1.33 -1.30
CA VAL A 235 17.52 0.10 -1.51
C VAL A 235 18.96 0.38 -1.09
N ALA A 236 19.86 0.41 -2.07
CA ALA A 236 21.25 0.82 -1.89
C ALA A 236 21.32 2.28 -2.23
#